data_AF-A0A0G0P2A7-F1
#
_entry.id   AF-A0A0G0P2A7-F1
#
_cell.length_a   1.000
_cell.length_b   1.000
_cell.length_c   1.000
_cell.angle_alpha   90.00
_cell.angle_beta   90.00
_cell.angle_gamma   90.00
#
_symmetry.space_group_name_H-M   'P 1'
#
loop_
_entity.id
_entity.type
_entity.pdbx_description
1 polymer ?
#
loop_
_entity_poly.entity_id
_entity_poly.type
_entity_poly.pdbx_seq_one_letter_code
_entity_poly.pdbx_strand_id
1 'polypeptide(L)'
;MTIKKYRIIGRIGILVGLFGVPIVNFINLFIKEMGDLFTADQITLLKLFSALLAILIYAGFVYGCVAMMKAKGQPWALGLLGFFYIPGLLILIFFPDKNKVKT
;
A
#
# COMPACT_ATOMS: atom_id res chain seq x y z
N MET A 1 -20.93 8.51 2.13
CA MET A 1 -19.72 8.42 2.99
C MET A 1 -19.03 9.78 3.00
N THR A 2 -18.73 10.35 4.17
CA THR A 2 -18.20 11.73 4.30
C THR A 2 -16.73 11.85 3.87
N ILE A 3 -16.31 13.01 3.32
CA ILE A 3 -14.92 13.29 2.88
C ILE A 3 -13.89 12.99 3.99
N LYS A 4 -14.25 13.28 5.25
CA LYS A 4 -13.42 13.00 6.44
C LYS A 4 -13.11 11.50 6.59
N LYS A 5 -14.08 10.61 6.33
CA LYS A 5 -13.87 9.15 6.38
C LYS A 5 -12.91 8.67 5.29
N TYR A 6 -13.02 9.21 4.07
CA TYR A 6 -12.11 8.88 2.97
C TYR A 6 -10.66 9.30 3.24
N ARG A 7 -10.42 10.45 3.90
CA ARG A 7 -9.06 10.83 4.33
C ARG A 7 -8.45 9.86 5.33
N ILE A 8 -9.25 9.40 6.30
CA ILE A 8 -8.77 8.48 7.34
C ILE A 8 -8.41 7.13 6.71
N ILE A 9 -9.33 6.56 5.94
CA ILE A 9 -9.10 5.29 5.23
C ILE A 9 -7.93 5.42 4.25
N GLY A 10 -7.83 6.56 3.56
CA GLY A 10 -6.74 6.82 2.64
C GLY A 10 -5.38 6.81 3.31
N ARG A 11 -5.25 7.49 4.46
CA ARG A 11 -4.04 7.48 5.28
C ARG A 11 -3.71 6.08 5.80
N ILE A 12 -4.70 5.34 6.30
CA ILE A 12 -4.49 3.98 6.80
C ILE A 12 -3.98 3.07 5.70
N GLY A 13 -4.61 3.05 4.52
CA GLY A 13 -4.16 2.20 3.40
C GLY A 13 -2.76 2.57 2.91
N ILE A 14 -2.41 3.85 2.89
CA ILE A 14 -1.05 4.32 2.57
C ILE A 14 -0.04 3.85 3.62
N LEU A 15 -0.35 3.96 4.91
CA LEU A 15 0.51 3.47 6.00
C LEU A 15 0.69 1.96 5.92
N VAL A 16 -0.38 1.20 5.66
CA VAL A 16 -0.30 -0.26 5.45
C VAL A 16 0.63 -0.59 4.30
N GLY A 17 0.56 0.14 3.18
CA GLY A 17 1.52 -0.03 2.08
C GLY A 17 2.96 0.27 2.46
N LEU A 18 3.21 1.43 3.07
CA LEU A 18 4.55 1.90 3.43
C LEU A 18 5.23 1.01 4.48
N PHE A 19 4.49 0.54 5.48
CA PHE A 19 5.02 -0.32 6.55
C PHE A 19 4.93 -1.81 6.22
N GLY A 20 4.01 -2.22 5.33
CA GLY A 20 3.88 -3.60 4.89
C GLY A 20 5.05 -4.06 4.01
N VAL A 21 5.55 -3.21 3.11
CA VAL A 21 6.68 -3.56 2.22
C VAL A 21 7.95 -3.93 3.01
N PRO A 22 8.39 -3.16 4.03
CA PRO A 22 9.47 -3.56 4.93
C PRO A 22 9.24 -4.91 5.62
N ILE A 23 8.00 -5.23 6.02
CA ILE A 23 7.66 -6.51 6.68
C ILE A 23 7.87 -7.68 5.71
N VAL A 24 7.38 -7.55 4.46
CA VAL A 24 7.59 -8.58 3.42
C VAL A 24 9.07 -8.76 3.11
N ASN A 25 9.82 -7.66 3.00
CA ASN A 25 11.27 -7.70 2.79
C ASN A 25 11.99 -8.37 3.95
N PHE A 26 11.58 -8.10 5.20
CA PHE A 26 12.13 -8.76 6.37
C PHE A 26 11.86 -10.26 6.36
N ILE A 27 10.65 -10.71 6.01
CA ILE A 27 10.32 -12.13 5.89
C ILE A 27 11.19 -12.79 4.82
N ASN A 28 11.37 -12.15 3.66
CA ASN A 28 12.21 -12.69 2.59
C ASN A 28 13.69 -12.76 2.99
N LEU A 29 14.18 -11.75 3.73
CA LEU A 29 15.53 -11.75 4.28
C LEU A 29 15.69 -12.85 5.34
N PHE A 30 14.70 -13.03 6.22
CA PHE A 30 14.67 -14.09 7.22
C PHE A 30 14.73 -15.48 6.57
N ILE A 31 13.94 -15.71 5.52
CA ILE A 31 13.99 -16.95 4.73
C ILE A 31 15.38 -17.17 4.12
N LYS A 32 16.05 -16.09 3.69
CA LYS A 32 17.37 -16.17 3.08
C LYS A 32 18.47 -16.52 4.11
N GLU A 33 18.44 -15.90 5.29
CA GLU A 33 19.49 -16.04 6.31
C GLU A 33 19.28 -17.26 7.21
N MET A 34 18.03 -17.62 7.51
CA MET A 34 17.68 -18.73 8.42
C MET A 34 17.08 -19.92 7.66
N GLY A 35 17.05 -19.90 6.33
CA GLY A 35 16.41 -20.91 5.49
C GLY A 35 16.91 -22.32 5.72
N ASP A 36 18.20 -22.48 6.04
CA ASP A 36 18.84 -23.77 6.25
C ASP A 36 18.33 -24.53 7.50
N LEU A 37 17.64 -23.84 8.41
CA LEU A 37 17.00 -24.43 9.59
C LEU A 37 15.62 -25.03 9.29
N PHE A 38 15.08 -24.82 8.09
CA PHE A 38 13.73 -25.24 7.69
C PHE A 38 13.76 -26.31 6.60
N THR A 39 12.70 -27.12 6.52
CA THR A 39 12.54 -28.06 5.41
C THR A 39 12.12 -27.32 4.13
N ALA A 40 12.36 -27.94 2.97
CA ALA A 40 11.99 -27.38 1.66
C ALA A 40 10.48 -27.02 1.57
N ASP A 41 9.61 -27.86 2.16
CA ASP A 41 8.17 -27.63 2.21
C ASP A 41 7.81 -26.41 3.07
N GLN A 42 8.48 -26.23 4.22
CA GLN A 42 8.29 -25.07 5.10
C GLN A 42 8.73 -23.78 4.43
N ILE A 43 9.88 -23.78 3.74
CA ILE A 43 10.37 -22.62 2.98
C ILE A 43 9.37 -22.24 1.88
N THR A 44 8.84 -23.23 1.15
CA THR A 44 7.87 -23.02 0.09
C THR A 44 6.59 -22.38 0.64
N LEU A 45 6.09 -22.87 1.78
CA LEU A 45 4.92 -22.31 2.44
C LEU A 45 5.17 -20.87 2.94
N LEU A 46 6.37 -20.59 3.50
CA LEU A 46 6.74 -19.25 3.95
C LEU A 46 6.84 -18.24 2.80
N LYS A 47 7.40 -18.66 1.66
CA LYS A 47 7.44 -17.85 0.43
C LYS A 47 6.05 -17.57 -0.11
N LEU A 48 5.17 -18.56 -0.09
CA LEU A 48 3.79 -18.41 -0.55
C LEU A 48 3.01 -17.43 0.35
N PHE A 49 3.20 -17.54 1.67
CA PHE A 49 2.62 -16.61 2.64
C PHE A 49 3.15 -15.18 2.48
N SER A 50 4.47 -15.04 2.29
CA SER A 50 5.12 -13.74 2.00
C SER A 50 4.53 -13.09 0.73
N ALA A 51 4.36 -13.86 -0.34
CA ALA A 51 3.75 -13.38 -1.58
C ALA A 51 2.28 -12.95 -1.40
N LEU A 52 1.48 -13.74 -0.69
CA LEU A 52 0.09 -13.39 -0.39
C LEU A 52 0.00 -12.12 0.45
N LEU A 53 0.87 -11.99 1.46
CA LEU A 53 0.94 -10.79 2.29
C LEU A 53 1.29 -9.56 1.45
N ALA A 54 2.25 -9.67 0.53
CA ALA A 54 2.63 -8.60 -0.39
C ALA A 54 1.46 -8.14 -1.27
N ILE A 55 0.66 -9.08 -1.79
CA ILE A 55 -0.54 -8.76 -2.59
C ILE A 55 -1.57 -8.00 -1.74
N LEU A 56 -1.78 -8.43 -0.49
CA LEU A 56 -2.75 -7.81 0.42
C LEU A 56 -2.33 -6.37 0.80
N ILE A 57 -1.04 -6.18 1.04
CA ILE A 57 -0.43 -4.86 1.28
C ILE A 57 -0.58 -3.97 0.05
N TYR A 58 -0.32 -4.50 -1.14
CA TYR A 58 -0.50 -3.76 -2.39
C TYR A 58 -1.95 -3.32 -2.60
N ALA A 59 -2.90 -4.23 -2.40
CA ALA A 59 -4.33 -3.93 -2.51
C ALA A 59 -4.76 -2.85 -1.49
N GLY A 60 -4.29 -2.96 -0.24
CA GLY A 60 -4.54 -1.96 0.80
C GLY A 60 -3.96 -0.59 0.46
N PHE A 61 -2.75 -0.56 -0.12
CA PHE A 61 -2.09 0.65 -0.59
C PHE A 61 -2.86 1.35 -1.72
N VAL A 62 -3.21 0.59 -2.76
CA VAL A 62 -3.98 1.11 -3.91
C VAL A 62 -5.33 1.64 -3.42
N TYR A 63 -6.02 0.91 -2.56
CA TYR A 63 -7.28 1.36 -1.98
C TYR A 63 -7.13 2.63 -1.13
N GLY A 64 -6.07 2.71 -0.32
CA GLY A 64 -5.73 3.91 0.44
C GLY A 64 -5.50 5.13 -0.46
N CYS A 65 -4.73 4.94 -1.52
CA CYS A 65 -4.48 5.95 -2.54
C CYS A 65 -5.78 6.42 -3.21
N VAL A 66 -6.64 5.48 -3.60
CA VAL A 66 -7.95 5.77 -4.21
C VAL A 66 -8.85 6.57 -3.27
N ALA A 67 -8.93 6.17 -2.00
CA ALA A 67 -9.72 6.87 -1.00
C ALA A 67 -9.18 8.30 -0.77
N MET A 68 -7.87 8.47 -0.74
CA MET A 68 -7.22 9.77 -0.55
C MET A 68 -7.48 10.72 -1.74
N MET A 69 -7.43 10.20 -2.98
CA MET A 69 -7.76 10.98 -4.19
C MET A 69 -9.23 11.36 -4.28
N LYS A 70 -10.14 10.44 -3.90
CA LYS A 70 -11.57 10.75 -3.75
C LYS A 70 -11.78 11.86 -2.73
N ALA A 71 -11.05 11.82 -1.61
CA ALA A 71 -11.12 12.87 -0.60
C ALA A 71 -10.59 14.23 -1.10
N LYS A 72 -9.64 14.24 -2.05
CA LYS A 72 -9.13 15.46 -2.70
C LYS A 72 -9.98 15.95 -3.89
N GLY A 73 -11.02 15.20 -4.28
CA GLY A 73 -11.93 15.58 -5.37
C GLY A 73 -11.34 15.42 -6.77
N GLN A 74 -10.39 14.51 -6.96
CA GLN A 74 -9.68 14.32 -8.23
C GLN A 74 -9.63 12.83 -8.64
N PRO A 75 -10.73 12.28 -9.17
CA PRO A 75 -10.82 10.86 -9.52
C PRO A 75 -9.95 10.45 -10.73
N TRP A 76 -9.43 11.40 -11.50
CA TRP A 76 -8.65 11.15 -12.71
C TRP A 76 -7.20 10.71 -12.45
N ALA A 77 -6.62 11.03 -11.28
CA ALA A 77 -5.30 10.51 -10.91
C ALA A 77 -5.35 9.07 -10.36
N LEU A 78 -6.53 8.44 -10.32
CA LEU A 78 -6.70 7.03 -9.91
C LEU A 78 -5.96 6.05 -10.84
N GLY A 79 -5.89 6.35 -12.13
CA GLY A 79 -5.17 5.51 -13.11
C GLY A 79 -3.65 5.52 -12.94
N LEU A 80 -3.09 6.62 -12.43
CA LEU A 80 -1.64 6.78 -12.22
C LEU A 80 -1.16 6.09 -10.93
N LEU A 81 -2.04 5.90 -9.96
CA LEU A 81 -1.72 5.32 -8.65
C LEU A 81 -1.66 3.80 -8.64
N GLY A 82 -2.36 3.14 -9.57
CA GLY A 82 -2.35 1.67 -9.68
C GLY A 82 -1.10 1.09 -10.33
N PHE A 83 -0.25 1.92 -10.95
CA PHE A 83 0.90 1.48 -11.75
C PHE A 83 2.27 1.79 -11.11
N PHE A 84 2.31 2.74 -10.17
CA PHE A 84 3.56 3.26 -9.63
C PHE A 84 3.47 3.50 -8.13
N TYR A 85 4.13 2.65 -7.32
CA TYR A 85 4.08 2.71 -5.85
C TYR A 85 4.63 4.04 -5.31
N ILE A 86 5.85 4.42 -5.71
CA ILE A 86 6.52 5.66 -5.25
C ILE A 86 6.04 6.89 -6.04
N PRO A 87 6.00 6.89 -7.39
CA PRO A 87 5.48 8.03 -8.15
C PRO A 87 4.03 8.36 -7.84
N GLY A 88 3.20 7.35 -7.61
CA GLY A 88 1.82 7.52 -7.16
C GLY A 88 1.73 8.26 -5.82
N LEU A 89 2.57 7.90 -4.85
CA LEU A 89 2.63 8.59 -3.57
C LEU A 89 3.03 10.07 -3.71
N LEU A 90 4.04 10.34 -4.54
CA LEU A 90 4.51 11.71 -4.82
C LEU A 90 3.39 12.54 -5.46
N ILE A 91 2.72 11.98 -6.47
CA ILE A 91 1.54 12.55 -7.11
C ILE A 91 0.48 12.91 -6.06
N LEU A 92 0.15 11.98 -5.16
CA LEU A 92 -0.81 12.21 -4.08
C LEU A 92 -0.42 13.35 -3.13
N ILE A 93 0.86 13.55 -2.86
CA ILE A 93 1.36 14.64 -2.01
C ILE A 93 1.25 15.99 -2.73
N PHE A 94 1.71 16.05 -3.98
CA PHE A 94 1.75 17.29 -4.76
C PHE A 94 0.40 17.73 -5.32
N PHE A 95 -0.57 16.83 -5.48
CA PHE A 95 -1.87 17.20 -6.03
C PHE A 95 -2.66 18.11 -5.07
N PRO A 96 -3.13 19.29 -5.54
CA PRO A 96 -3.88 20.23 -4.70
C PRO A 96 -5.22 19.63 -4.25
N ASP A 97 -5.53 19.81 -2.97
CA ASP A 97 -6.81 19.37 -2.39
C ASP A 97 -7.92 20.37 -2.77
N LYS A 98 -8.69 20.04 -3.81
CA LYS A 98 -9.80 20.88 -4.30
C LYS A 98 -10.91 21.05 -3.26
N ASN A 99 -11.00 20.14 -2.29
CA ASN A 99 -11.99 20.18 -1.23
C ASN A 99 -11.53 20.98 0.00
N LYS A 100 -10.25 21.41 0.05
CA LYS A 100 -9.70 22.23 1.14
C LYS A 100 -10.01 23.73 1.00
N VAL A 101 -10.38 24.18 -0.20
CA VAL A 101 -10.69 25.60 -0.51
C VAL A 101 -12.14 25.97 -0.16
N LYS A 102 -12.99 24.97 0.18
CA LYS A 102 -14.42 25.15 0.50
C LYS A 102 -14.76 25.03 2.00
N THR A 103 -13.76 25.04 2.87
CA THR A 103 -13.91 25.07 4.34
C THR A 103 -13.19 26.28 4.88
#